data_AF-A0A1T4WSD0-F1
#
_entry.id   AF-A0A1T4WSD0-F1
#
_cell.length_a   1.000
_cell.length_b   1.000
_cell.length_c   1.000
_cell.angle_alpha   90.00
_cell.angle_beta   90.00
_cell.angle_gamma   90.00
#
_symmetry.space_group_name_H-M   'P 1'
#
loop_
_entity.id
_entity.type
_entity.pdbx_description
1 polymer ?
#
loop_
_entity_poly.entity_id
_entity_poly.type
_entity_poly.pdbx_seq_one_letter_code
_entity_poly.pdbx_strand_id
1 'polypeptide(L)' 'MSLHLRDMRKGQLLEVFCPHEGRAKIDIIIRHYAAHVISTERLPSAAYRVLLEKD' A
#
# COMPACT_ATOMS: atom_id res chain seq x y z
N MET A 1 13.32 4.96 -7.64
CA MET A 1 12.94 6.20 -6.93
C MET A 1 11.86 5.80 -5.94
N SER A 2 12.20 5.68 -4.66
CA SER A 2 11.34 5.07 -3.64
C SER A 2 10.48 6.16 -3.00
N LEU A 3 9.15 6.09 -3.21
CA LEU A 3 8.21 6.97 -2.49
C LEU A 3 8.13 6.44 -1.05
N HIS A 4 8.76 7.14 -0.11
CA HIS A 4 8.71 6.75 1.30
C HIS A 4 7.36 7.18 1.88
N LEU A 5 6.53 6.22 2.31
CA LEU A 5 5.27 6.46 3.06
C LEU A 5 5.40 7.38 4.28
N ARG A 6 6.64 7.66 4.69
CA ARG A 6 7.00 8.62 5.73
C ARG A 6 6.67 10.07 5.33
N ASP A 7 6.74 10.39 4.04
CA ASP A 7 6.56 11.75 3.52
C ASP A 7 5.10 12.05 3.11
N MET A 8 4.20 11.06 3.26
CA MET A 8 2.79 11.24 2.97
C MET A 8 2.10 12.09 4.02
N ARG A 9 1.25 13.01 3.56
CA ARG A 9 0.37 13.80 4.43
C ARG A 9 -0.84 12.97 4.86
N LYS A 10 -1.41 13.30 6.02
CA LYS A 10 -2.69 12.74 6.48
C LYS A 10 -3.78 12.91 5.41
N GLY A 11 -4.51 11.85 5.11
CA GLY A 11 -5.53 11.78 4.05
C GLY A 11 -4.98 11.65 2.63
N GLN A 12 -3.67 11.51 2.47
CA GLN A 12 -3.08 11.28 1.14
C GLN A 12 -3.23 9.81 0.75
N LEU A 13 -3.56 9.59 -0.52
CA LEU A 13 -3.71 8.26 -1.10
C LEU A 13 -2.41 7.80 -1.77
N LEU A 14 -2.09 6.52 -1.62
CA LEU A 14 -0.99 5.85 -2.29
C LEU A 14 -1.47 4.56 -2.93
N GLU A 15 -1.21 4.43 -4.23
CA GLU A 15 -1.43 3.19 -4.95
C GLU A 15 -0.14 2.36 -4.99
N VAL A 16 -0.23 1.12 -4.52
CA VAL A 16 0.89 0.18 -4.44
C VAL A 16 0.61 -1.02 -5.31
N PHE A 17 1.56 -1.34 -6.20
CA PHE A 17 1.53 -2.55 -7.01
C PHE A 17 2.50 -3.56 -6.41
N CYS A 18 2.00 -4.72 -5.98
CA CYS A 18 2.86 -5.77 -5.41
C CYS A 18 2.49 -7.16 -5.93
N PRO A 19 3.46 -8.08 -6.08
CA PRO A 19 3.16 -9.49 -6.31
C PRO A 19 2.48 -10.12 -5.08
N HIS A 20 1.91 -11.33 -5.24
CA HIS A 20 1.24 -12.05 -4.14
C HIS A 20 2.12 -12.15 -2.87
N GLU A 21 3.41 -12.45 -3.00
CA GLU A 21 4.36 -12.53 -1.88
C GLU A 21 4.61 -11.17 -1.21
N GLY A 22 4.41 -10.07 -1.95
CA GLY A 22 4.56 -8.70 -1.45
C GLY A 22 3.42 -8.25 -0.55
N ARG A 23 2.29 -8.98 -0.52
CA ARG A 23 1.11 -8.60 0.27
C ARG A 23 1.40 -8.59 1.77
N ALA A 24 2.13 -9.58 2.27
CA ALA A 24 2.53 -9.62 3.69
C ALA A 24 3.41 -8.42 4.09
N LYS A 25 4.19 -7.87 3.15
CA LYS A 25 5.01 -6.67 3.41
C LYS A 25 4.15 -5.42 3.50
N ILE A 26 3.03 -5.34 2.78
CA ILE A 26 2.10 -4.21 2.85
C ILE A 26 1.47 -4.10 4.25
N ASP A 27 1.06 -5.22 4.85
CA ASP A 27 0.49 -5.23 6.21
C ASP A 27 1.48 -4.69 7.26
N ILE A 28 2.77 -5.02 7.13
CA ILE A 28 3.82 -4.51 8.02
C ILE A 28 3.97 -2.98 7.86
N ILE A 29 3.95 -2.53 6.60
CA ILE A 29 4.10 -1.13 6.25
C ILE A 29 2.93 -0.29 6.79
N ILE A 30 1.70 -0.75 6.61
CA ILE A 30 0.47 -0.12 7.13
C ILE A 30 0.58 0.13 8.64
N ARG A 31 0.97 -0.90 9.40
CA ARG A 31 1.15 -0.81 10.85
C ARG A 31 2.26 0.16 11.24
N HIS A 32 3.35 0.21 10.49
CA HIS A 32 4.51 1.02 10.84
C HIS A 32 4.32 2.51 10.52
N TYR A 33 3.51 2.83 9.50
CA TYR A 33 3.37 4.20 9.00
C TYR A 33 2.03 4.87 9.31
N ALA A 34 1.17 4.25 10.14
CA ALA A 34 -0.19 4.72 10.42
C ALA A 34 -0.94 5.02 9.12
N ALA A 35 -1.16 3.97 8.34
CA ALA A 35 -1.96 4.01 7.13
C ALA A 35 -2.99 2.88 7.22
N HIS A 36 -4.03 2.93 6.39
CA HIS A 36 -5.01 1.86 6.27
C HIS A 36 -5.30 1.54 4.80
N VAL A 37 -5.82 0.33 4.55
CA VAL A 37 -6.19 -0.11 3.20
C VAL A 37 -7.58 0.39 2.88
N ILE A 38 -7.72 1.14 1.78
CA ILE A 38 -9.01 1.51 1.22
C ILE A 38 -9.51 0.40 0.30
N SER A 39 -8.66 -0.09 -0.60
CA SER A 39 -9.06 -1.12 -1.56
C SER A 39 -7.91 -2.06 -1.91
N THR A 40 -8.26 -3.27 -2.32
CA THR A 40 -7.32 -4.26 -2.84
C THR A 40 -7.96 -4.96 -4.03
N GLU A 41 -7.29 -4.89 -5.17
CA GLU A 41 -7.72 -5.51 -6.41
C GLU A 41 -6.66 -6.51 -6.88
N ARG A 42 -7.11 -7.70 -7.30
CA ARG A 42 -6.23 -8.69 -7.91
C ARG A 42 -6.16 -8.44 -9.41
N LEU A 43 -4.95 -8.20 -9.92
CA LEU A 43 -4.70 -7.98 -11.34
C LEU A 43 -4.58 -9.32 -12.09
N PRO A 44 -4.81 -9.33 -13.43
CA PRO A 44 -4.64 -10.51 -14.27
C PRO A 44 -3.24 -11.14 -14.21
N SER A 45 -2.22 -10.33 -13.91
CA SER A 45 -0.82 -10.74 -13.76
C SER A 45 -0.50 -11.48 -12.45
N ALA A 46 -1.53 -11.85 -11.66
CA ALA A 46 -1.41 -12.36 -10.29
C ALA A 46 -0.76 -11.39 -9.29
N ALA A 47 -0.54 -10.14 -9.69
CA ALA A 47 -0.21 -9.04 -8.80
C ALA A 47 -1.47 -8.49 -8.11
N TYR A 48 -1.25 -7.68 -7.09
CA TYR A 48 -2.28 -6.93 -6.38
C TYR A 48 -2.00 -5.44 -6.56
N ARG A 49 -3.10 -4.70 -6.72
CA ARG A 49 -3.16 -3.25 -6.64
C ARG A 49 -3.81 -2.90 -5.32
N VAL A 50 -3.09 -2.23 -4.44
CA VAL A 50 -3.56 -1.87 -3.10
C VAL A 50 -3.58 -0.36 -3.00
N LEU A 51 -4.74 0.20 -2.64
CA LEU A 51 -4.88 1.62 -2.33
C LEU A 51 -4.78 1.81 -0.83
N LEU A 52 -3.83 2.62 -0.40
CA LEU A 52 -3.58 2.97 0.99
C LEU A 52 -3.93 4.44 1.23
N GLU A 53 -4.44 4.75 2.41
CA GLU A 53 -4.60 6.12 2.91
C GLU A 53 -3.78 6.30 4.19
N LYS A 54 -3.10 7.44 4.29
CA LYS A 54 -2.38 7.85 5.50
C LYS A 54 -3.37 8.37 6.53
N ASP A 55 -3.33 7.84 7.75
CA ASP A 55 -4.15 8.32 8.88
C ASP A 55 -3.76 9.72 9.35
#